data_AF-A0A931UVA0-F1
#
_entry.id   AF-A0A931UVA0-F1
#
_cell.length_a   1.000
_cell.length_b   1.000
_cell.length_c   1.000
_cell.angle_alpha   90.00
_cell.angle_beta   90.00
_cell.angle_gamma   90.00
#
_symmetry.space_group_name_H-M   'P 1'
#
loop_
_entity.id
_entity.type
_entity.pdbx_description
1 polymer ?
#
loop_
_entity_poly.entity_id
_entity_poly.type
_entity_poly.pdbx_seq_one_letter_code
_entity_poly.pdbx_strand_id
1 'polypeptide(L)' 'MTQEDLADAAGLDPKHLQRIEAARANPTIEVLHAIAEALGQPVARLLRKTAPLERAAGRPRKPGRRARH' A
#
# COMPACT_ATOMS: atom_id res chain seq x y z
N MET A 1 -18.21 4.29 11.68
CA MET A 1 -17.24 3.27 12.10
C MET A 1 -16.03 3.98 12.67
N THR A 2 -15.42 3.42 13.70
CA THR A 2 -14.12 3.82 14.22
C THR A 2 -12.99 3.20 13.38
N GLN A 3 -11.74 3.56 13.67
CA GLN A 3 -10.58 2.94 13.02
C GLN A 3 -10.40 1.48 13.44
N GLU A 4 -10.72 1.15 14.69
CA GLU A 4 -10.71 -0.23 15.19
C GLU A 4 -11.78 -1.06 14.45
N ASP A 5 -13.00 -0.53 14.34
CA ASP A 5 -14.09 -1.20 13.60
C ASP A 5 -13.70 -1.48 12.13
N LEU A 6 -13.03 -0.51 11.48
CA LEU A 6 -12.60 -0.67 10.09
C LEU A 6 -11.47 -1.69 9.96
N ALA A 7 -10.50 -1.67 10.87
CA ALA A 7 -9.40 -2.62 10.88
C ALA A 7 -9.94 -4.04 11.04
N ASP A 8 -10.85 -4.25 12.00
CA ASP A 8 -11.49 -5.53 12.24
C ASP A 8 -12.29 -5.99 11.01
N ALA A 9 -13.11 -5.11 10.43
CA ALA A 9 -13.90 -5.42 9.23
C ALA A 9 -13.04 -5.73 8.00
N ALA A 10 -11.86 -5.12 7.89
CA ALA A 10 -10.91 -5.36 6.80
C ALA A 10 -9.90 -6.51 7.09
N GLY A 11 -9.97 -7.15 8.27
CA GLY A 11 -9.02 -8.18 8.67
C GLY A 11 -7.58 -7.67 8.85
N LEU A 12 -7.42 -6.43 9.31
CA LEU A 12 -6.14 -5.74 9.48
C LEU A 12 -5.82 -5.52 10.96
N ASP A 13 -4.54 -5.50 11.30
CA ASP A 13 -4.09 -4.98 12.59
C ASP A 13 -4.35 -3.45 12.66
N PRO A 14 -4.99 -2.92 13.72
CA PRO A 14 -5.28 -1.49 13.84
C PRO A 14 -4.06 -0.58 13.70
N LYS A 15 -2.87 -1.01 14.15
CA LYS A 15 -1.62 -0.24 13.99
C LYS A 15 -1.16 -0.23 12.54
N HIS A 16 -1.43 -1.29 11.77
CA HIS A 16 -1.16 -1.28 10.34
C HIS A 16 -2.05 -0.26 9.62
N LEU A 17 -3.35 -0.23 9.94
CA LEU A 17 -4.27 0.77 9.39
C LEU A 17 -3.84 2.21 9.74
N GLN A 18 -3.46 2.47 11.00
CA GLN A 18 -2.90 3.77 11.43
C GLN A 18 -1.68 4.18 10.61
N ARG A 19 -0.76 3.23 10.34
CA ARG A 19 0.43 3.52 9.53
C ARG A 19 0.08 3.82 8.08
N ILE A 20 -0.95 3.19 7.52
CA ILE A 20 -1.41 3.48 6.16
C ILE A 20 -1.95 4.92 6.10
N GLU A 21 -2.84 5.29 7.02
CA GLU A 21 -3.42 6.65 7.08
C GLU A 21 -2.36 7.74 7.30
N ALA A 22 -1.35 7.46 8.12
CA ALA A 22 -0.23 8.37 8.34
C ALA A 22 0.81 8.38 7.20
N ALA A 23 0.55 7.69 6.08
CA ALA A 23 1.47 7.49 4.97
C ALA A 23 2.85 6.91 5.38
N ARG A 24 2.87 6.10 6.44
CA ARG A 24 4.05 5.38 6.99
C ARG A 24 4.10 3.91 6.56
N ALA A 25 3.18 3.49 5.71
CA ALA A 25 3.16 2.18 5.07
C ALA A 25 2.74 2.33 3.61
N ASN A 26 3.28 1.47 2.75
CA ASN A 26 2.85 1.35 1.36
C ASN A 26 2.01 0.07 1.24
N PRO A 27 0.67 0.15 1.29
CA PRO A 27 -0.19 -1.03 1.27
C PRO A 27 -0.12 -1.78 -0.07
N THR A 28 -0.38 -3.08 -0.02
CA THR A 28 -0.58 -3.87 -1.24
C THR A 28 -1.94 -3.57 -1.86
N ILE A 29 -2.15 -3.97 -3.11
CA ILE A 29 -3.47 -3.87 -3.76
C ILE A 29 -4.52 -4.67 -3.00
N GLU A 30 -4.17 -5.85 -2.47
CA GLU A 30 -5.05 -6.67 -1.65
C GLU A 30 -5.54 -5.93 -0.39
N VAL A 31 -4.65 -5.25 0.33
CA VAL A 31 -5.00 -4.43 1.49
C VAL A 31 -5.95 -3.28 1.09
N LEU A 32 -5.72 -2.63 -0.06
CA LEU A 32 -6.63 -1.59 -0.55
C LEU A 32 -8.02 -2.14 -0.88
N HIS A 33 -8.10 -3.35 -1.44
CA HIS A 33 -9.38 -4.01 -1.70
C HIS A 33 -10.13 -4.33 -0.40
N ALA A 34 -9.46 -4.93 0.58
CA ALA A 34 -10.07 -5.26 1.87
C ALA A 34 -10.64 -4.02 2.59
N ILE A 35 -9.89 -2.91 2.60
CA ILE A 35 -10.36 -1.65 3.16
C ILE A 35 -11.58 -1.12 2.39
N ALA A 36 -11.55 -1.17 1.05
CA ALA A 36 -12.64 -0.68 0.23
C ALA A 36 -13.93 -1.49 0.43
N GLU A 37 -13.82 -2.82 0.48
CA GLU A 37 -14.93 -3.74 0.76
C GLU A 37 -15.54 -3.50 2.14
N ALA A 38 -14.71 -3.34 3.18
CA ALA A 38 -15.17 -3.02 4.53
C ALA A 38 -15.90 -1.66 4.60
N LEU A 39 -15.50 -0.69 3.77
CA LEU A 39 -16.18 0.61 3.62
C LEU A 39 -17.43 0.54 2.72
N GLY A 40 -17.70 -0.59 2.08
CA GLY A 40 -18.76 -0.74 1.09
C GLY A 40 -18.57 0.17 -0.13
N GLN A 41 -17.32 0.45 -0.51
CA GLN A 41 -16.97 1.34 -1.61
C GLN A 41 -16.15 0.62 -2.69
N PRO A 42 -16.23 1.04 -3.96
CA PRO A 42 -15.27 0.59 -4.97
C PRO A 42 -13.85 1.04 -4.61
N VAL A 43 -12.85 0.18 -4.84
CA VAL A 43 -11.43 0.48 -4.56
C VAL A 43 -10.93 1.76 -5.25
N ALA A 44 -11.50 2.08 -6.42
CA ALA A 44 -11.18 3.29 -7.16
C ALA A 44 -11.44 4.58 -6.35
N ARG A 45 -12.34 4.55 -5.35
CA ARG A 45 -12.63 5.70 -4.47
C ARG A 45 -11.51 5.99 -3.49
N LEU A 46 -10.61 5.03 -3.23
CA LEU A 46 -9.40 5.22 -2.42
C LEU A 46 -8.24 5.84 -3.21
N LEU A 47 -8.36 5.89 -4.54
CA LEU A 47 -7.31 6.37 -5.43
C LEU A 47 -7.66 7.76 -5.96
N ARG A 48 -6.65 8.61 -6.07
CA ARG A 48 -6.76 9.89 -6.80
C ARG A 48 -5.77 9.91 -7.93
N LYS A 49 -6.15 10.56 -9.03
CA LYS A 49 -5.22 10.82 -10.13
C LYS A 49 -4.10 11.70 -9.58
N THR A 50 -2.86 11.28 -9.79
CA THR A 50 -1.68 12.07 -9.46
C THR A 50 -0.85 12.27 -10.72
N ALA A 51 -0.11 13.37 -10.78
CA ALA A 51 0.91 13.52 -11.81
C ALA A 51 1.90 12.35 -11.72
N PRO A 52 2.41 11.84 -12.87
CA PRO A 52 3.45 10.83 -12.85
C PRO A 52 4.60 11.32 -11.99
N LEU A 53 5.04 10.48 -11.05
CA LEU A 53 6.29 10.74 -10.34
C LEU A 53 7.41 10.72 -11.38
N GLU A 54 8.20 11.79 -11.43
CA GLU A 54 9.49 11.79 -12.13
C GLU A 54 10.31 10.62 -11.58
N ARG A 55 10.33 9.50 -12.30
CA ARG A 55 11.08 8.32 -11.88
C ARG A 55 12.55 8.66 -12.03
N ALA A 56 13.22 8.98 -10.92
CA ALA A 56 14.68 8.98 -10.89
C ALA A 56 15.13 7.65 -11.49
N ALA A 57 15.94 7.69 -12.55
CA ALA A 57 16.42 6.52 -13.27
C ALA A 57 16.80 5.44 -12.25
N GLY A 58 16.14 4.28 -12.34
CA GLY A 58 16.19 3.27 -11.27
C GLY A 58 17.62 3.00 -10.83
N ARG A 59 17.84 2.83 -9.53
CA ARG A 59 19.17 2.55 -8.95
C ARG A 59 19.85 1.46 -9.81
N PRO A 60 21.03 1.72 -10.40
CA PRO A 60 21.68 0.75 -11.26
C PRO A 60 21.77 -0.57 -10.50
N ARG A 61 21.25 -1.65 -11.12
CA ARG A 61 21.37 -3.00 -10.56
C ARG A 61 22.85 -3.24 -10.34
N LYS A 62 23.26 -3.52 -9.10
CA LYS A 62 24.65 -3.89 -8.80
C LYS A 62 25.03 -5.04 -9.75
N PRO A 63 26.13 -4.95 -10.50
CA PRO A 63 26.58 -6.06 -11.33
C PRO A 63 26.78 -7.28 -10.44
N GLY A 64 26.10 -8.37 -10.76
CA GLY A 64 26.22 -9.63 -10.02
C GLY A 64 27.69 -10.06 -9.97
N ARG A 65 28.14 -10.51 -8.79
CA ARG A 65 29.47 -11.11 -8.61
C ARG A 65 29.57 -12.28 -9.58
N ARG A 66 30.47 -12.18 -10.57
CA ARG A 66 30.77 -13.27 -11.51
C ARG A 66 31.10 -14.54 -10.72
N ALA A 67 30.41 -15.64 -11.04
CA ALA A 67 30.73 -16.97 -10.54
C ALA A 67 32.18 -17.28 -10.93
N ARG A 68 32.96 -17.75 -9.94
CA ARG A 68 34.34 -18.18 -10.15
C ARG A 68 34.29 -19.58 -10.80
N HIS A 69 35.08 -19.75 -11.85
CA HIS A 69 35.37 -21.02 -12.51
C HIS A 69 36.00 -22.03 -11.56
#